data_AF-A0A2D6CUI9-F1
#
_entry.id   AF-A0A2D6CUI9-F1
#
_cell.length_a   1.000
_cell.length_b   1.000
_cell.length_c   1.000
_cell.angle_alpha   90.00
_cell.angle_beta   90.00
_cell.angle_gamma   90.00
#
_symmetry.space_group_name_H-M   'P 1'
#
loop_
_entity.id
_entity.type
_entity.pdbx_description
1 polymer ?
#
loop_
_entity_poly.entity_id
_entity_poly.type
_entity_poly.pdbx_seq_one_letter_code
_entity_poly.pdbx_strand_id
1 'polypeptide(L)'
;MVTLAHWYPNAFTNATYPIPRAMKLGPGELSVGGMRLVDLRVGVLDALIATRSFQPGRDMSAGLTRHGETLVEELLEIGIVVDLTHCTPAAREDVYRINAARATPRPLVFSHSGVRALCNELNNPTDEEIRRIADWGGVIGIIFGNAWLTDVQRRVDQPDGLGLLVETADHIRNVGGVDAVGLGSDFDGLTDPFDDLKDSSEFPRVTQRLLGRFSEAEVRQILGGNARRVLNDGWSR
;
A
#
# COMPACT_ATOMS: atom_id res chain seq x y z
N MET A 1 -10.24 -20.43 0.48
CA MET A 1 -8.85 -20.13 0.11
C MET A 1 -8.81 -20.16 -1.41
N VAL A 2 -8.86 -19.00 -2.07
CA VAL A 2 -8.87 -18.93 -3.54
C VAL A 2 -7.43 -18.63 -3.96
N THR A 3 -6.77 -19.66 -4.47
CA THR A 3 -5.51 -19.57 -5.22
C THR A 3 -5.89 -19.45 -6.68
N LEU A 4 -5.32 -18.51 -7.44
CA LEU A 4 -5.52 -18.41 -8.89
C LEU A 4 -4.17 -18.42 -9.61
N ALA A 5 -4.06 -19.40 -10.51
CA ALA A 5 -2.91 -19.71 -11.32
C ALA A 5 -2.79 -18.78 -12.55
N HIS A 6 -1.60 -18.82 -13.14
CA HIS A 6 -1.11 -18.01 -14.26
C HIS A 6 -2.02 -17.98 -15.50
N TRP A 7 -2.05 -16.82 -16.18
CA TRP A 7 -2.40 -16.70 -17.60
C TRP A 7 -1.39 -15.76 -18.30
N TYR A 8 -0.77 -16.24 -19.38
CA TYR A 8 0.26 -15.51 -20.13
C TYR A 8 -0.33 -14.39 -21.02
N PRO A 9 0.46 -13.35 -21.38
CA PRO A 9 -0.01 -12.12 -21.99
C PRO A 9 0.08 -12.22 -23.51
N ASN A 10 -1.03 -12.34 -24.23
CA ASN A 10 -1.06 -12.08 -25.68
C ASN A 10 -2.44 -11.73 -26.27
N ALA A 11 -3.44 -11.37 -25.46
CA ALA A 11 -4.80 -11.16 -25.97
C ALA A 11 -5.35 -9.72 -25.88
N PHE A 12 -4.59 -8.74 -25.37
CA PHE A 12 -5.13 -7.39 -25.17
C PHE A 12 -4.19 -6.30 -25.70
N THR A 13 -3.93 -6.30 -27.00
CA THR A 13 -3.14 -5.24 -27.67
C THR A 13 -3.95 -4.29 -28.55
N ASN A 14 -5.28 -4.40 -28.66
CA ASN A 14 -6.05 -3.51 -29.55
C ASN A 14 -7.54 -3.32 -29.16
N ALA A 15 -7.84 -2.78 -27.98
CA ALA A 15 -9.20 -2.30 -27.70
C ALA A 15 -9.19 -0.98 -26.92
N THR A 16 -9.30 0.14 -27.64
CA THR A 16 -9.76 1.42 -27.11
C THR A 16 -11.20 1.26 -26.63
N TYR A 17 -11.43 1.21 -25.32
CA TYR A 17 -12.75 1.46 -24.73
C TYR A 17 -12.84 2.94 -24.34
N PRO A 18 -13.78 3.70 -24.91
CA PRO A 18 -14.03 5.06 -24.45
C PRO A 18 -14.72 4.99 -23.08
N ILE A 19 -14.18 5.67 -22.08
CA ILE A 19 -14.90 5.95 -20.82
C ILE A 19 -16.06 6.90 -21.21
N PRO A 20 -17.33 6.49 -21.12
CA PRO A 20 -18.43 7.31 -21.60
C PRO A 20 -18.58 8.56 -20.73
N ARG A 21 -18.50 9.71 -21.40
CA ARG A 21 -18.71 11.05 -20.86
C ARG A 21 -20.20 11.28 -20.58
N ALA A 22 -20.80 10.51 -19.69
CA ALA A 22 -22.12 10.74 -19.06
C ALA A 22 -22.47 9.60 -18.09
N MET A 23 -21.82 9.53 -16.93
CA MET A 23 -22.38 8.78 -15.80
C MET A 23 -23.19 9.78 -14.96
N LYS A 24 -24.47 9.97 -15.34
CA LYS A 24 -25.46 10.52 -14.41
C LYS A 24 -25.73 9.43 -13.38
N LEU A 25 -24.96 9.44 -12.30
CA LEU A 25 -25.15 8.53 -11.17
C LEU A 25 -26.35 9.03 -10.35
N GLY A 26 -27.48 8.34 -10.49
CA GLY A 26 -28.58 8.47 -9.55
C GLY A 26 -28.21 7.82 -8.21
N PRO A 27 -28.84 8.23 -7.09
CA PRO A 27 -28.58 7.63 -5.79
C PRO A 27 -29.16 6.20 -5.77
N GLY A 28 -28.31 5.18 -5.89
CA GLY A 28 -28.77 3.81 -5.63
C GLY A 28 -27.95 2.63 -6.16
N GLU A 29 -27.19 2.76 -7.25
CA GLU A 29 -26.62 1.56 -7.89
C GLU A 29 -25.14 1.73 -8.24
N LEU A 30 -24.29 1.44 -7.25
CA LEU A 30 -22.92 1.01 -7.47
C LEU A 30 -22.60 -0.11 -6.48
N SER A 31 -23.26 -1.25 -6.67
CA SER A 31 -22.78 -2.53 -6.18
C SER A 31 -22.45 -3.40 -7.39
N VAL A 32 -21.34 -3.11 -8.06
CA VAL A 32 -20.78 -4.03 -9.05
C VAL A 32 -20.04 -5.12 -8.26
N GLY A 33 -20.73 -6.23 -8.04
CA GLY A 33 -20.19 -7.53 -7.64
C GLY A 33 -19.01 -7.55 -6.66
N GLY A 34 -19.26 -7.40 -5.36
CA GLY A 34 -18.36 -7.89 -4.30
C GLY A 34 -16.94 -7.32 -4.23
N MET A 35 -16.55 -6.39 -5.10
CA MET A 35 -15.24 -5.75 -5.10
C MET A 35 -15.22 -4.70 -3.99
N ARG A 36 -14.51 -4.99 -2.90
CA ARG A 36 -14.42 -4.09 -1.73
C ARG A 36 -12.98 -3.67 -1.43
N LEU A 37 -12.00 -4.40 -1.95
CA LEU A 37 -10.61 -3.96 -2.00
C LEU A 37 -10.25 -3.75 -3.47
N VAL A 38 -9.81 -2.55 -3.84
CA VAL A 38 -9.09 -2.37 -5.10
C VAL A 38 -7.64 -2.70 -4.80
N ASP A 39 -7.33 -3.99 -4.88
CA ASP A 39 -5.96 -4.44 -5.13
C ASP A 39 -5.67 -4.16 -6.61
N LEU A 40 -4.76 -3.23 -6.89
CA LEU A 40 -4.43 -2.79 -8.24
C LEU A 40 -3.52 -3.77 -9.01
N ARG A 41 -3.29 -5.00 -8.54
CA ARG A 41 -2.31 -5.91 -9.18
C ARG A 41 -2.83 -6.91 -10.21
N VAL A 42 -4.07 -6.82 -10.68
CA VAL A 42 -4.46 -7.36 -12.02
C VAL A 42 -5.32 -6.36 -12.84
N GLY A 43 -5.25 -5.09 -12.48
CA GLY A 43 -5.97 -4.02 -13.18
C GLY A 43 -5.34 -2.69 -12.86
N VAL A 44 -4.42 -2.26 -13.71
CA VAL A 44 -3.79 -0.94 -13.68
C VAL A 44 -4.87 0.14 -13.64
N LEU A 45 -5.15 0.61 -12.43
CA LEU A 45 -5.40 2.01 -12.15
C LEU A 45 -4.23 2.49 -11.27
N ASP A 46 -2.98 2.17 -11.66
CA ASP A 46 -1.92 3.18 -11.54
C ASP A 46 -2.59 4.46 -11.98
N ALA A 47 -2.62 5.47 -11.11
CA ALA A 47 -3.21 6.76 -11.38
C ALA A 47 -3.23 7.02 -12.89
N LEU A 48 -4.42 7.02 -13.51
CA LEU A 48 -4.63 7.45 -14.91
C LEU A 48 -4.30 8.95 -15.09
N ILE A 49 -3.46 9.47 -14.20
CA ILE A 49 -3.41 10.81 -13.69
C ILE A 49 -1.99 11.17 -13.25
N ALA A 50 -1.10 10.25 -12.89
CA ALA A 50 0.25 10.67 -12.52
C ALA A 50 1.27 9.56 -12.65
N THR A 51 1.96 9.55 -13.79
CA THR A 51 3.27 8.92 -13.98
C THR A 51 3.36 7.41 -13.85
N ARG A 52 3.68 6.81 -14.99
CA ARG A 52 4.13 5.44 -15.20
C ARG A 52 5.12 4.96 -14.11
N SER A 53 4.61 4.28 -13.08
CA SER A 53 5.32 4.05 -11.82
C SER A 53 6.55 3.14 -11.91
N PHE A 54 6.68 2.36 -12.99
CA PHE A 54 7.75 1.38 -13.20
C PHE A 54 8.54 1.57 -14.51
N GLN A 55 8.54 2.78 -15.09
CA GLN A 55 9.36 3.04 -16.28
C GLN A 55 10.70 3.72 -15.94
N PRO A 56 11.82 3.27 -16.53
CA PRO A 56 13.07 4.03 -16.50
C PRO A 56 12.83 5.48 -16.96
N GLY A 57 13.32 6.45 -16.18
CA GLY A 57 13.12 7.88 -16.47
C GLY A 57 11.79 8.45 -15.95
N ARG A 58 11.12 7.79 -15.00
CA ARG A 58 9.95 8.36 -14.31
C ARG A 58 10.30 9.69 -13.63
N ASP A 59 9.45 10.69 -13.85
CA ASP A 59 9.49 11.95 -13.12
C ASP A 59 8.93 11.76 -11.70
N MET A 60 9.82 11.70 -10.71
CA MET A 60 9.47 11.56 -9.29
C MET A 60 8.93 12.86 -8.68
N SER A 61 8.92 13.98 -9.40
CA SER A 61 8.37 15.25 -8.95
C SER A 61 6.92 15.50 -9.38
N ALA A 62 6.37 14.64 -10.24
CA ALA A 62 5.03 14.82 -10.80
C ALA A 62 3.93 14.51 -9.77
N GLY A 63 2.99 15.44 -9.60
CA GLY A 63 1.77 15.26 -8.81
C GLY A 63 0.61 14.65 -9.59
N LEU A 64 -0.57 14.64 -8.99
CA LEU A 64 -1.81 14.22 -9.64
C LEU A 64 -2.20 15.19 -10.77
N THR A 65 -2.65 14.67 -11.92
CA THR A 65 -3.43 15.49 -12.86
C THR A 65 -4.81 15.82 -12.28
N ARG A 66 -5.45 16.83 -12.86
CA ARG A 66 -6.82 17.23 -12.51
C ARG A 66 -7.83 16.08 -12.49
N HIS A 67 -7.74 15.13 -13.43
CA HIS A 67 -8.70 14.02 -13.49
C HIS A 67 -8.63 13.12 -12.26
N GLY A 68 -7.51 13.11 -11.53
CA GLY A 68 -7.29 12.15 -10.48
C GLY A 68 -7.19 12.73 -9.12
N GLU A 69 -7.00 14.05 -9.03
CA GLU A 69 -7.61 14.76 -7.92
C GLU A 69 -9.11 14.44 -7.84
N THR A 70 -9.86 14.57 -8.95
CA THR A 70 -11.30 14.21 -8.99
C THR A 70 -11.55 12.74 -8.67
N LEU A 71 -10.75 11.82 -9.22
CA LEU A 71 -10.89 10.39 -8.88
C LEU A 71 -10.66 10.14 -7.37
N VAL A 72 -9.61 10.72 -6.79
CA VAL A 72 -9.31 10.54 -5.35
C VAL A 72 -10.44 11.10 -4.49
N GLU A 73 -10.99 12.27 -4.84
CA GLU A 73 -12.18 12.82 -4.19
C GLU A 73 -13.36 11.85 -4.23
N GLU A 74 -13.66 11.27 -5.39
CA GLU A 74 -14.75 10.30 -5.56
C GLU A 74 -14.51 9.01 -4.77
N LEU A 75 -13.29 8.46 -4.79
CA LEU A 75 -12.94 7.25 -4.05
C LEU A 75 -13.12 7.43 -2.55
N LEU A 76 -12.60 8.53 -2.00
CA LEU A 76 -12.75 8.86 -0.59
C LEU A 76 -14.21 9.09 -0.20
N GLU A 77 -15.02 9.64 -1.12
CA GLU A 77 -16.44 9.89 -0.91
C GLU A 77 -17.28 8.62 -0.88
N ILE A 78 -17.02 7.67 -1.78
CA ILE A 78 -17.80 6.43 -1.85
C ILE A 78 -17.33 5.35 -0.88
N GLY A 79 -16.28 5.64 -0.09
CA GLY A 79 -15.72 4.72 0.89
C GLY A 79 -14.86 3.63 0.25
N ILE A 80 -14.05 3.99 -0.75
CA ILE A 80 -12.95 3.15 -1.23
C ILE A 80 -11.66 3.64 -0.58
N VAL A 81 -10.91 2.70 0.02
CA VAL A 81 -9.61 2.99 0.63
C VAL A 81 -8.59 3.32 -0.45
N VAL A 82 -7.92 4.46 -0.30
CA VAL A 82 -6.87 4.92 -1.23
C VAL A 82 -5.51 4.39 -0.76
N ASP A 83 -4.82 3.71 -1.67
CA ASP A 83 -3.46 3.20 -1.48
C ASP A 83 -2.45 4.14 -2.15
N LEU A 84 -1.39 4.47 -1.40
CA LEU A 84 -0.35 5.42 -1.76
C LEU A 84 0.90 4.73 -2.29
N THR A 85 0.91 3.40 -2.28
CA THR A 85 2.05 2.64 -2.77
C THR A 85 2.29 2.94 -4.24
N HIS A 86 3.57 3.12 -4.59
CA HIS A 86 4.04 3.56 -5.90
C HIS A 86 3.73 5.02 -6.27
N CYS A 87 2.98 5.79 -5.47
CA CYS A 87 2.82 7.22 -5.72
C CYS A 87 4.15 7.97 -5.54
N THR A 88 4.39 8.96 -6.41
CA THR A 88 5.47 9.92 -6.20
C THR A 88 5.24 10.70 -4.89
N PRO A 89 6.28 11.32 -4.31
CA PRO A 89 6.10 12.26 -3.19
C PRO A 89 5.08 13.36 -3.50
N ALA A 90 5.12 13.96 -4.68
CA ALA A 90 4.19 15.03 -5.06
C ALA A 90 2.73 14.53 -5.15
N ALA A 91 2.50 13.36 -5.75
CA ALA A 91 1.16 12.79 -5.82
C ALA A 91 0.60 12.43 -4.43
N ARG A 92 1.46 11.96 -3.52
CA ARG A 92 1.05 11.73 -2.12
C ARG A 92 0.62 13.02 -1.43
N GLU A 93 1.38 14.10 -1.59
CA GLU A 93 0.99 15.41 -1.05
C GLU A 93 -0.36 15.90 -1.60
N ASP A 94 -0.65 15.66 -2.89
CA ASP A 94 -1.98 15.97 -3.44
C ASP A 94 -3.09 15.13 -2.78
N VAL A 95 -2.89 13.82 -2.60
CA VAL A 95 -3.85 12.95 -1.89
C VAL A 95 -4.04 13.41 -0.44
N TYR A 96 -2.95 13.73 0.26
CA TYR A 96 -2.98 14.21 1.64
C TYR A 96 -3.77 15.52 1.75
N ARG A 97 -3.55 16.46 0.84
CA ARG A 97 -4.31 17.72 0.77
C ARG A 97 -5.80 17.48 0.56
N ILE A 98 -6.17 16.58 -0.36
CA ILE A 98 -7.57 16.23 -0.62
C ILE A 98 -8.20 15.57 0.61
N ASN A 99 -7.52 14.61 1.23
CA ASN A 99 -8.03 13.90 2.41
C ASN A 99 -8.17 14.82 3.63
N ALA A 100 -7.20 15.70 3.87
CA ALA A 100 -7.21 16.67 4.97
C ALA A 100 -8.31 17.73 4.85
N ALA A 101 -8.76 18.03 3.62
CA ALA A 101 -9.84 18.99 3.37
C ALA A 101 -11.24 18.41 3.70
N ARG A 102 -11.36 17.10 3.94
CA ARG A 102 -12.62 16.45 4.30
C ARG A 102 -12.99 16.77 5.75
N ALA A 103 -14.29 16.87 6.02
CA ALA A 103 -14.80 17.02 7.39
C ALA A 103 -14.36 15.86 8.30
N THR A 104 -14.31 14.66 7.73
CA THR A 104 -13.75 13.46 8.35
C THR A 104 -12.71 12.85 7.40
N PRO A 105 -11.41 13.06 7.65
CA PRO A 105 -10.36 12.38 6.91
C PRO A 105 -10.53 10.86 6.97
N ARG A 106 -10.20 10.18 5.88
CA ARG A 106 -10.35 8.74 5.74
C ARG A 106 -9.02 8.03 5.97
N PRO A 107 -9.03 6.77 6.41
CA PRO A 107 -7.82 5.93 6.42
C PRO A 107 -7.17 5.88 5.04
N LEU A 108 -5.86 6.08 5.00
CA LEU A 108 -5.02 5.89 3.83
C LEU A 108 -4.06 4.72 4.07
N VAL A 109 -3.62 4.08 3.01
CA VAL A 109 -2.82 2.86 3.10
C VAL A 109 -1.53 2.99 2.29
N PHE A 110 -0.44 2.42 2.81
CA PHE A 110 0.63 1.88 1.97
C PHE A 110 0.48 0.37 2.02
N SER A 111 0.04 -0.28 0.94
CA SER A 111 -0.23 -1.72 0.95
C SER A 111 1.03 -2.55 1.10
N HIS A 112 2.15 -2.11 0.50
CA HIS A 112 3.46 -2.76 0.61
C HIS A 112 4.61 -1.74 0.45
N SER A 113 5.26 -1.37 1.54
CA SER A 113 6.36 -0.40 1.52
C SER A 113 7.41 -0.69 2.59
N GLY A 114 8.56 -0.02 2.51
CA GLY A 114 9.50 0.09 3.62
C GLY A 114 9.32 1.41 4.37
N VAL A 115 10.41 1.95 4.89
CA VAL A 115 10.45 3.29 5.52
C VAL A 115 11.71 4.03 5.11
N ARG A 116 11.60 5.35 4.89
CA ARG A 116 12.70 6.18 4.38
C ARG A 116 13.91 6.19 5.32
N ALA A 117 13.66 6.09 6.62
CA ALA A 117 14.71 6.12 7.64
C ALA A 117 15.68 4.93 7.57
N LEU A 118 15.18 3.75 7.13
CA LEU A 118 15.99 2.53 7.01
C LEU A 118 16.46 2.29 5.57
N CYS A 119 15.69 2.76 4.59
CA CYS A 119 15.99 2.64 3.18
C CYS A 119 15.56 3.92 2.47
N ASN A 120 16.53 4.76 2.09
CA ASN A 120 16.31 6.09 1.52
C ASN A 120 15.85 6.03 0.05
N GLU A 121 14.71 5.38 -0.17
CA GLU A 121 14.02 5.28 -1.45
C GLU A 121 12.84 6.25 -1.48
N LEU A 122 12.71 7.02 -2.57
CA LEU A 122 11.64 8.02 -2.67
C LEU A 122 10.24 7.41 -2.55
N ASN A 123 10.06 6.14 -2.92
CA ASN A 123 8.79 5.42 -2.79
C ASN A 123 8.43 5.08 -1.33
N ASN A 124 9.41 5.05 -0.43
CA ASN A 124 9.16 4.79 0.97
C ASN A 124 8.60 6.04 1.67
N PRO A 125 7.64 5.89 2.60
CA PRO A 125 7.15 6.97 3.43
C PRO A 125 8.24 7.50 4.36
N THR A 126 8.27 8.81 4.53
CA THR A 126 9.05 9.49 5.58
C THR A 126 8.37 9.38 6.94
N ASP A 127 9.08 9.66 8.03
CA ASP A 127 8.49 9.65 9.38
C ASP A 127 7.31 10.62 9.52
N GLU A 128 7.34 11.76 8.82
CA GLU A 128 6.23 12.70 8.74
C GLU A 128 4.98 12.05 8.14
N GLU A 129 5.17 11.30 7.04
CA GLU A 129 4.09 10.58 6.38
C GLU A 129 3.58 9.42 7.26
N ILE A 130 4.47 8.70 7.96
CA ILE A 130 4.07 7.65 8.91
C ILE A 130 3.14 8.23 9.98
N ARG A 131 3.48 9.38 10.58
CA ARG A 131 2.62 10.06 11.57
C ARG A 131 1.27 10.43 10.96
N ARG A 132 1.27 11.02 9.75
CA ARG A 132 0.04 11.42 9.06
C ARG A 132 -0.88 10.23 8.75
N ILE A 133 -0.30 9.11 8.30
CA ILE A 133 -1.05 7.86 8.09
C ILE A 133 -1.62 7.37 9.42
N ALA A 134 -0.85 7.38 10.50
CA ALA A 134 -1.33 7.00 11.83
C ALA A 134 -2.48 7.90 12.32
N ASP A 135 -2.35 9.22 12.18
CA ASP A 135 -3.35 10.21 12.62
C ASP A 135 -4.71 10.03 11.93
N TRP A 136 -4.72 9.55 10.69
CA TRP A 136 -5.95 9.23 9.95
C TRP A 136 -6.40 7.78 10.11
N GLY A 137 -5.80 7.03 11.03
CA GLY A 137 -6.12 5.63 11.25
C GLY A 137 -5.77 4.76 10.04
N GLY A 138 -4.75 5.11 9.26
CA GLY A 138 -4.25 4.30 8.16
C GLY A 138 -3.41 3.12 8.61
N VAL A 139 -2.80 2.41 7.65
CA VAL A 139 -1.84 1.34 7.91
C VAL A 139 -0.76 1.30 6.84
N ILE A 140 0.46 0.91 7.23
CA ILE A 140 1.61 0.70 6.36
C ILE A 140 1.96 -0.78 6.41
N GLY A 141 1.66 -1.48 5.32
CA GLY A 141 2.03 -2.86 5.08
C GLY A 141 3.52 -2.96 4.77
N ILE A 142 4.26 -3.71 5.57
CA ILE A 142 5.69 -3.91 5.37
C ILE A 142 5.90 -4.91 4.23
N ILE A 143 6.66 -4.50 3.22
CA ILE A 143 6.98 -5.34 2.06
C ILE A 143 8.02 -6.42 2.39
N PHE A 144 7.85 -7.63 1.82
CA PHE A 144 8.80 -8.73 2.03
C PHE A 144 9.91 -8.75 0.98
N GLY A 145 10.14 -7.60 0.34
CA GLY A 145 11.22 -7.39 -0.61
C GLY A 145 12.33 -6.64 0.07
N ASN A 146 13.50 -7.27 0.17
CA ASN A 146 14.67 -6.64 0.77
C ASN A 146 14.86 -5.24 0.16
N ALA A 147 14.60 -5.07 -1.16
CA ALA A 147 14.81 -3.89 -2.04
C ALA A 147 14.36 -2.55 -1.43
N TRP A 148 13.42 -2.63 -0.49
CA TRP A 148 12.76 -1.47 0.08
C TRP A 148 12.98 -1.32 1.59
N LEU A 149 13.62 -2.29 2.26
CA LEU A 149 13.80 -2.27 3.72
C LEU A 149 15.19 -1.84 4.19
N THR A 150 16.19 -1.86 3.30
CA THR A 150 17.59 -1.52 3.65
C THR A 150 18.35 -0.98 2.43
N ASP A 151 19.51 -0.37 2.60
CA ASP A 151 20.40 -0.04 1.48
C ASP A 151 21.06 -1.29 0.84
N VAL A 152 21.72 -1.13 -0.31
CA VAL A 152 22.37 -2.23 -1.04
C VAL A 152 23.47 -2.90 -0.22
N GLN A 153 24.28 -2.09 0.48
CA GLN A 153 25.47 -2.56 1.19
C GLN A 153 25.08 -3.48 2.36
N ARG A 154 24.14 -3.05 3.19
CA ARG A 154 23.70 -3.81 4.37
C ARG A 154 23.03 -5.14 4.01
N ARG A 155 22.42 -5.28 2.82
CA ARG A 155 21.87 -6.60 2.38
C ARG A 155 22.96 -7.62 2.14
N VAL A 156 24.04 -7.18 1.50
CA VAL A 156 25.16 -8.04 1.16
C VAL A 156 25.84 -8.50 2.45
N ASP A 157 25.95 -7.59 3.42
CA ASP A 157 26.62 -7.87 4.69
C ASP A 157 25.75 -8.67 5.68
N GLN A 158 24.41 -8.55 5.61
CA GLN A 158 23.47 -9.17 6.56
C GLN A 158 22.14 -9.61 5.89
N PRO A 159 22.06 -10.84 5.35
CA PRO A 159 20.84 -11.36 4.72
C PRO A 159 19.83 -11.89 5.76
N ASP A 160 19.37 -11.03 6.68
CA ASP A 160 18.33 -11.33 7.67
C ASP A 160 17.05 -10.55 7.34
N GLY A 161 16.31 -10.98 6.32
CA GLY A 161 15.14 -10.25 5.82
C GLY A 161 14.00 -10.19 6.83
N LEU A 162 13.74 -11.27 7.55
CA LEU A 162 12.80 -11.24 8.67
C LEU A 162 13.26 -10.30 9.81
N GLY A 163 14.56 -10.14 10.01
CA GLY A 163 15.12 -9.13 10.92
C GLY A 163 14.81 -7.71 10.48
N LEU A 164 15.01 -7.42 9.19
CA LEU A 164 14.66 -6.14 8.59
C LEU A 164 13.15 -5.84 8.67
N LEU A 165 12.31 -6.85 8.51
CA LEU A 165 10.86 -6.72 8.73
C LEU A 165 10.55 -6.29 10.16
N VAL A 166 11.15 -6.97 11.15
CA VAL A 166 10.96 -6.64 12.57
C VAL A 166 11.49 -5.24 12.90
N GLU A 167 12.65 -4.86 12.37
CA GLU A 167 13.24 -3.51 12.53
C GLU A 167 12.35 -2.43 11.92
N THR A 168 11.81 -2.68 10.72
CA THR A 168 10.88 -1.78 10.04
C THR A 168 9.58 -1.63 10.83
N ALA A 169 9.03 -2.74 11.33
CA ALA A 169 7.84 -2.71 12.19
C ALA A 169 8.09 -1.92 13.47
N ASP A 170 9.27 -2.08 14.09
CA ASP A 170 9.65 -1.38 15.31
C ASP A 170 9.75 0.12 15.06
N HIS A 171 10.34 0.51 13.92
CA HIS A 171 10.43 1.92 13.50
C HIS A 171 9.05 2.54 13.29
N ILE A 172 8.17 1.89 12.52
CA ILE A 172 6.79 2.40 12.29
C ILE A 172 6.05 2.51 13.63
N ARG A 173 6.14 1.50 14.50
CA ARG A 173 5.53 1.55 15.84
C ARG A 173 6.05 2.75 16.65
N ASN A 174 7.36 3.00 16.63
CA ASN A 174 7.97 4.09 17.41
C ASN A 174 7.57 5.48 16.87
N VAL A 175 7.27 5.60 15.58
CA VAL A 175 6.89 6.87 14.94
C VAL A 175 5.39 7.13 14.96
N GLY A 176 4.57 6.15 14.57
CA GLY A 176 3.12 6.28 14.38
C GLY A 176 2.27 5.37 15.27
N GLY A 177 2.88 4.62 16.19
CA GLY A 177 2.18 3.64 17.02
C GLY A 177 1.93 2.31 16.30
N VAL A 178 1.60 1.28 17.07
CA VAL A 178 1.40 -0.08 16.53
C VAL A 178 0.21 -0.17 15.58
N ASP A 179 -0.82 0.67 15.75
CA ASP A 179 -2.03 0.65 14.93
C ASP A 179 -1.79 1.04 13.46
N ALA A 180 -0.64 1.65 13.17
CA ALA A 180 -0.19 1.99 11.82
C ALA A 180 0.64 0.87 11.16
N VAL A 181 0.98 -0.20 11.88
CA VAL A 181 1.84 -1.28 11.36
C VAL A 181 0.98 -2.39 10.73
N GLY A 182 1.35 -2.86 9.54
CA GLY A 182 0.74 -4.02 8.89
C GLY A 182 1.74 -4.86 8.11
N LEU A 183 1.26 -5.93 7.48
CA LEU A 183 2.04 -6.77 6.57
C LEU A 183 1.51 -6.63 5.15
N GLY A 184 2.42 -6.54 4.18
CA GLY A 184 2.11 -6.43 2.76
C GLY A 184 3.15 -7.17 1.93
N SER A 185 3.09 -8.50 1.91
CA SER A 185 4.23 -9.32 1.45
C SER A 185 4.73 -8.99 0.05
N ASP A 186 3.82 -8.64 -0.85
CA ASP A 186 4.07 -8.57 -2.29
C ASP A 186 4.52 -9.92 -2.89
N PHE A 187 4.09 -11.05 -2.28
CA PHE A 187 4.31 -12.37 -2.85
C PHE A 187 3.63 -12.51 -4.21
N ASP A 188 4.26 -13.26 -5.12
CA ASP A 188 3.90 -13.37 -6.54
C ASP A 188 3.92 -12.04 -7.32
N GLY A 189 4.42 -10.96 -6.71
CA GLY A 189 4.85 -9.75 -7.39
C GLY A 189 6.21 -9.92 -8.08
N LEU A 190 6.70 -8.86 -8.74
CA LEU A 190 8.05 -8.81 -9.31
C LEU A 190 9.14 -8.59 -8.24
N THR A 191 8.85 -8.85 -6.97
CA THR A 191 9.79 -8.68 -5.85
C THR A 191 10.65 -9.93 -5.69
N ASP A 192 11.88 -9.72 -5.24
CA ASP A 192 12.74 -10.78 -4.72
C ASP A 192 12.45 -10.89 -3.20
N PRO A 193 11.80 -11.98 -2.73
CA PRO A 193 11.46 -12.13 -1.33
C PRO A 193 12.72 -12.30 -0.47
N PHE A 194 12.57 -12.28 0.84
CA PHE A 194 13.71 -12.54 1.72
C PHE A 194 14.26 -13.96 1.51
N ASP A 195 15.58 -14.11 1.53
CA ASP A 195 16.23 -15.43 1.46
C ASP A 195 15.74 -16.38 2.57
N ASP A 196 15.39 -15.81 3.73
CA ASP A 196 14.89 -16.53 4.89
C ASP A 196 13.35 -16.55 5.00
N LEU A 197 12.61 -16.11 3.98
CA LEU A 197 11.16 -16.21 3.87
C LEU A 197 10.72 -16.37 2.40
N LYS A 198 10.63 -17.61 1.93
CA LYS A 198 10.48 -17.91 0.49
C LYS A 198 9.08 -17.68 -0.06
N ASP A 199 8.06 -18.07 0.72
CA ASP A 199 6.67 -18.06 0.26
C ASP A 199 5.69 -18.00 1.44
N SER A 200 4.40 -18.00 1.09
CA SER A 200 3.32 -17.86 2.06
C SER A 200 3.20 -19.00 3.09
N SER A 201 3.76 -20.19 2.82
CA SER A 201 3.76 -21.30 3.78
C SER A 201 4.62 -21.00 5.02
N GLU A 202 5.55 -20.04 4.91
CA GLU A 202 6.49 -19.68 5.97
C GLU A 202 6.02 -18.52 6.86
N PHE A 203 4.80 -17.99 6.68
CA PHE A 203 4.21 -16.95 7.56
C PHE A 203 4.29 -17.25 9.07
N PRO A 204 4.20 -18.51 9.56
CA PRO A 204 4.43 -18.79 10.98
C PRO A 204 5.79 -18.30 11.50
N ARG A 205 6.82 -18.24 10.65
CA ARG A 205 8.14 -17.70 10.99
C ARG A 205 8.10 -16.18 11.19
N VAL A 206 7.31 -15.46 10.38
CA VAL A 206 7.07 -14.01 10.57
C VAL A 206 6.47 -13.76 11.95
N THR A 207 5.43 -14.52 12.32
CA THR A 207 4.81 -14.44 13.65
C THR A 207 5.83 -14.70 14.76
N GLN A 208 6.63 -15.77 14.64
CA GLN A 208 7.65 -16.10 15.63
C GLN A 208 8.69 -14.98 15.80
N ARG A 209 9.13 -14.37 14.70
CA ARG A 209 10.10 -13.27 14.73
C ARG A 209 9.52 -12.01 15.37
N LEU A 210 8.27 -11.66 15.06
CA LEU A 210 7.57 -10.54 15.68
C LEU A 210 7.38 -10.75 17.20
N LEU A 211 7.04 -11.97 17.65
CA LEU A 211 6.92 -12.28 19.08
C LEU A 211 8.22 -12.09 19.88
N GLY A 212 9.37 -12.03 19.22
CA GLY A 212 10.65 -11.70 19.85
C GLY A 212 10.79 -10.22 20.23
N ARG A 213 9.92 -9.33 19.72
CA ARG A 213 10.04 -7.88 19.87
C ARG A 213 8.75 -7.16 20.25
N PHE A 214 7.60 -7.76 19.96
CA PHE A 214 6.27 -7.20 20.20
C PHE A 214 5.48 -8.10 21.17
N SER A 215 4.55 -7.50 21.90
CA SER A 215 3.60 -8.25 22.72
C SER A 215 2.63 -9.06 21.83
N GLU A 216 2.03 -10.13 22.37
CA GLU A 216 1.05 -10.92 21.60
C GLU A 216 -0.12 -10.09 21.06
N ALA A 217 -0.55 -9.06 21.80
CA ALA A 217 -1.64 -8.18 21.38
C ALA A 217 -1.23 -7.35 20.15
N GLU A 218 -0.03 -6.76 20.18
CA GLU A 218 0.54 -6.04 19.05
C GLU A 218 0.75 -6.96 17.84
N VAL A 219 1.25 -8.18 18.05
CA VAL A 219 1.40 -9.14 16.95
C VAL A 219 0.06 -9.45 16.29
N ARG A 220 -1.03 -9.64 17.05
CA ARG A 220 -2.38 -9.85 16.46
C ARG A 220 -2.85 -8.64 15.66
N GLN A 221 -2.51 -7.43 16.07
CA GLN A 221 -2.80 -6.21 15.31
C GLN A 221 -2.02 -6.19 13.98
N ILE A 222 -0.71 -6.42 14.04
CA ILE A 222 0.19 -6.43 12.88
C ILE A 222 -0.20 -7.50 11.85
N LEU A 223 -0.54 -8.71 12.31
CA LEU A 223 -0.89 -9.84 11.44
C LEU A 223 -2.20 -9.65 10.66
N GLY A 224 -3.01 -8.63 10.98
CA GLY A 224 -4.22 -8.33 10.21
C GLY A 224 -5.30 -7.56 10.96
N GLY A 225 -5.18 -7.39 12.28
CA GLY A 225 -6.10 -6.56 13.05
C GLY A 225 -6.18 -5.12 12.53
N ASN A 226 -5.02 -4.51 12.23
CA ASN A 226 -4.95 -3.14 11.71
C ASN A 226 -5.49 -3.02 10.30
N ALA A 227 -5.16 -3.97 9.41
CA ALA A 227 -5.73 -4.02 8.06
C ALA A 227 -7.27 -4.14 8.13
N ARG A 228 -7.79 -5.04 8.97
CA ARG A 228 -9.24 -5.19 9.16
C ARG A 228 -9.89 -3.91 9.70
N ARG A 229 -9.25 -3.22 10.64
CA ARG A 229 -9.71 -1.91 11.17
C ARG A 229 -9.84 -0.90 10.03
N VAL A 230 -8.79 -0.74 9.22
CA VAL A 230 -8.78 0.16 8.06
C VAL A 230 -9.89 -0.17 7.06
N LEU A 231 -10.14 -1.45 6.78
CA LEU A 231 -11.22 -1.84 5.85
C LEU A 231 -12.61 -1.53 6.43
N ASN A 232 -12.82 -1.76 7.73
CA ASN A 232 -14.10 -1.43 8.37
C ASN A 232 -14.35 0.08 8.40
N ASP A 233 -13.33 0.85 8.80
CA ASP A 233 -13.43 2.29 8.93
C ASP A 233 -13.50 2.96 7.55
N GLY A 234 -12.70 2.47 6.61
CA GLY A 234 -12.56 2.98 5.24
C GLY A 234 -13.71 2.62 4.28
N TRP A 235 -14.55 1.64 4.60
CA TRP A 235 -15.74 1.30 3.82
C TRP A 235 -17.06 1.88 4.34
N SER A 236 -17.02 2.58 5.48
CA SER A 236 -18.18 3.31 5.99
C SER A 236 -18.49 4.55 5.11
N ARG A 237 -19.75 4.96 4.96
CA ARG A 237 -20.08 6.27 4.37
C ARG A 237 -20.23 7.31 5.46
#